data_AF-A0A0S7EW52-F1
#
_entry.id   AF-A0A0S7EW52-F1
#
_cell.length_a   1.000
_cell.length_b   1.000
_cell.length_c   1.000
_cell.angle_alpha   90.00
_cell.angle_beta   90.00
_cell.angle_gamma   90.00
#
_symmetry.space_group_name_H-M   'P 1'
#
loop_
_entity.id
_entity.type
_entity.pdbx_description
1 polymer ?
#
loop_
_entity_poly.entity_id
_entity_poly.type
_entity_poly.pdbx_seq_one_letter_code
_entity_poly.pdbx_strand_id
1 'polypeptide(L)'
;NDDGGGLRQLVQSGVLPKGSDLHLTLKNKQHVAQVLSGGVIMSKGKSYRAPEFWLESILGNNIPVTSMYALNKVTFRDKPLSYYLLNSETEQNLSDIRLPADKDDSTELEPSLESVDPYQLLRRIRIIRLVTPEEMIPNALMDLYWDKLMMQDQVEFDN
;
A
#
# COMPACT_ATOMS: atom_id res chain seq x y z
N ASN A 1 -8.03 -13.78 7.04
CA ASN A 1 -7.03 -14.82 6.74
C ASN A 1 -6.61 -14.68 5.28
N ASP A 2 -6.20 -13.46 4.88
CA ASP A 2 -5.96 -13.11 3.47
C ASP A 2 -4.69 -12.27 3.33
N ASP A 3 -3.66 -12.71 4.05
CA ASP A 3 -2.48 -11.90 4.35
C ASP A 3 -1.43 -11.94 3.21
N GLY A 4 -1.71 -12.70 2.14
CA GLY A 4 -0.89 -12.80 0.92
C GLY A 4 -1.54 -12.22 -0.35
N GLY A 5 -2.74 -11.64 -0.27
CA GLY A 5 -3.51 -11.21 -1.43
C GLY A 5 -2.88 -10.07 -2.22
N GLY A 6 -2.35 -9.06 -1.51
CA GLY A 6 -1.86 -7.83 -2.14
C GLY A 6 -0.72 -8.05 -3.14
N LEU A 7 0.23 -8.94 -2.85
CA LEU A 7 1.34 -9.21 -3.79
C LEU A 7 0.88 -9.97 -5.03
N ARG A 8 -0.05 -10.92 -4.85
CA ARG A 8 -0.63 -11.69 -5.96
C ARG A 8 -1.45 -10.79 -6.87
N GLN A 9 -2.22 -9.88 -6.29
CA GLN A 9 -3.00 -8.89 -7.01
C GLN A 9 -2.10 -7.97 -7.83
N LEU A 10 -0.97 -7.51 -7.27
CA LEU A 10 0.01 -6.68 -8.01
C LEU A 10 0.68 -7.41 -9.19
N VAL A 11 0.94 -8.71 -9.05
CA VAL A 11 1.48 -9.53 -10.15
C VAL A 11 0.40 -9.81 -11.20
N GLN A 12 -0.86 -9.99 -10.78
CA GLN A 12 -1.99 -10.23 -11.68
C GLN A 12 -2.41 -8.96 -12.43
N SER A 13 -2.36 -7.79 -11.79
CA SER A 13 -2.66 -6.50 -12.40
C SER A 13 -1.56 -6.04 -13.38
N GLY A 14 -0.42 -6.74 -13.45
CA GLY A 14 0.68 -6.41 -14.35
C GLY A 14 1.53 -5.23 -13.88
N VAL A 15 1.17 -4.60 -12.76
CA VAL A 15 1.96 -3.53 -12.12
C VAL A 15 3.32 -4.04 -11.66
N LEU A 16 3.38 -5.31 -11.26
CA LEU A 16 4.61 -6.00 -10.91
C LEU A 16 4.94 -7.09 -11.95
N PRO A 17 5.81 -6.82 -12.94
CA PRO A 17 6.26 -7.81 -13.90
C PRO A 17 6.87 -9.03 -13.21
N LYS A 18 6.71 -10.20 -13.83
CA LYS A 18 7.41 -11.42 -13.40
C LYS A 18 8.92 -11.19 -13.51
N GLY A 19 9.68 -11.62 -12.51
CA GLY A 19 11.12 -11.39 -12.42
C GLY A 19 11.50 -10.00 -11.90
N SER A 20 10.54 -9.23 -11.38
CA SER A 20 10.83 -7.93 -10.77
C SER A 20 11.67 -8.08 -9.51
N ASP A 21 12.70 -7.24 -9.37
CA ASP A 21 13.51 -7.13 -8.17
C ASP A 21 12.81 -6.25 -7.14
N LEU A 22 12.51 -6.85 -5.98
CA LEU A 22 12.07 -6.19 -4.77
C LEU A 22 13.29 -5.88 -3.91
N HIS A 23 13.30 -4.67 -3.37
CA HIS A 23 14.32 -4.20 -2.46
C HIS A 23 13.72 -4.04 -1.07
N LEU A 24 14.51 -4.38 -0.06
CA LEU A 24 14.18 -4.13 1.33
C LEU A 24 15.40 -3.54 2.01
N THR A 25 15.25 -2.34 2.57
CA THR A 25 16.30 -1.71 3.38
C THR A 25 15.93 -1.86 4.84
N LEU A 26 16.71 -2.66 5.58
CA LEU A 26 16.51 -2.88 7.01
C LEU A 26 17.86 -2.80 7.74
N LYS A 27 17.94 -1.99 8.81
CA LYS A 27 19.15 -1.83 9.64
C LYS A 27 20.42 -1.56 8.79
N ASN A 28 20.34 -0.62 7.85
CA ASN A 28 21.40 -0.27 6.88
C ASN A 28 21.88 -1.41 5.97
N LYS A 29 21.13 -2.52 5.86
CA LYS A 29 21.38 -3.59 4.90
C LYS A 29 20.28 -3.61 3.86
N GLN A 30 20.68 -3.68 2.60
CA GLN A 30 19.75 -3.84 1.49
C GLN A 30 19.65 -5.34 1.13
N HIS A 31 18.43 -5.84 1.11
CA HIS A 31 18.09 -7.19 0.73
C HIS A 31 17.32 -7.15 -0.58
N VAL A 32 17.71 -8.00 -1.53
CA VAL A 32 17.07 -8.08 -2.85
C VAL A 32 16.38 -9.44 -2.98
N ALA A 33 15.18 -9.44 -3.53
CA ALA A 33 14.42 -10.64 -3.83
C ALA A 33 13.67 -10.49 -5.15
N GLN A 34 13.45 -11.59 -5.86
CA GLN A 34 12.76 -11.60 -7.15
C GLN A 34 11.34 -12.09 -7.01
N VAL A 35 10.40 -11.50 -7.75
CA VAL A 35 9.01 -11.97 -7.77
C VAL A 35 8.78 -12.96 -8.89
N LEU A 36 8.30 -14.15 -8.53
CA LEU A 36 7.89 -15.20 -9.44
C LEU A 36 6.42 -15.05 -9.87
N SER A 37 6.08 -15.75 -10.95
CA SER A 37 4.69 -15.94 -11.38
C SER A 37 3.84 -16.53 -10.24
N GLY A 38 2.79 -15.81 -9.83
CA GLY A 38 1.87 -16.24 -8.77
C GLY A 38 2.07 -15.55 -7.42
N GLY A 39 2.87 -14.46 -7.37
CA GLY A 39 3.08 -13.66 -6.15
C GLY A 39 3.99 -14.34 -5.12
N VAL A 40 4.86 -15.23 -5.57
CA VAL A 40 5.89 -15.87 -4.71
C VAL A 40 7.17 -15.05 -4.81
N ILE A 41 7.83 -14.80 -3.68
CA ILE A 41 9.07 -14.03 -3.60
C ILE A 41 10.23 -15.01 -3.46
N MET A 42 11.24 -14.93 -4.31
CA MET A 42 12.47 -15.70 -4.24
C MET A 42 13.62 -14.84 -3.74
N SER A 43 14.23 -15.21 -2.62
CA SER A 43 15.41 -14.54 -2.08
C SER A 43 16.48 -15.58 -1.79
N LYS A 44 17.67 -15.41 -2.39
CA LYS A 44 18.85 -16.28 -2.16
C LYS A 44 18.53 -17.79 -2.20
N GLY A 45 17.70 -18.22 -3.14
CA GLY A 45 17.29 -19.62 -3.31
C GLY A 45 16.15 -20.13 -2.41
N LYS A 46 15.60 -19.28 -1.53
CA LYS A 46 14.41 -19.58 -0.73
C LYS A 46 13.18 -18.91 -1.32
N SER A 47 12.08 -19.65 -1.40
CA SER A 47 10.78 -19.15 -1.88
C SER A 47 9.86 -18.83 -0.70
N TYR A 48 9.27 -17.64 -0.72
CA TYR A 48 8.35 -17.11 0.28
C TYR A 48 6.99 -16.84 -0.36
N ARG A 49 5.92 -17.27 0.31
CA ARG A 49 4.55 -17.16 -0.23
C ARG A 49 3.97 -15.74 -0.12
N ALA A 50 4.49 -14.93 0.80
CA ALA A 50 4.05 -13.58 1.07
C ALA A 50 5.24 -12.71 1.51
N PRO A 51 5.15 -11.37 1.36
CA PRO A 51 6.20 -10.45 1.77
C PRO A 51 6.43 -10.45 3.28
N GLU A 52 5.41 -10.74 4.09
CA GLU A 52 5.54 -10.91 5.55
C GLU A 52 6.54 -12.01 5.91
N PHE A 53 6.39 -13.23 5.36
CA PHE A 53 7.31 -14.33 5.61
C PHE A 53 8.73 -14.04 5.13
N TRP A 54 8.88 -13.29 4.04
CA TRP A 54 10.19 -12.84 3.58
C TRP A 54 10.81 -11.87 4.59
N LEU A 55 10.03 -10.93 5.10
CA LEU A 55 10.48 -9.96 6.10
C LEU A 55 10.82 -10.61 7.44
N GLU A 56 9.98 -11.54 7.91
CA GLU A 56 10.22 -12.35 9.10
C GLU A 56 11.54 -13.12 9.00
N SER A 57 11.82 -13.71 7.84
CA SER A 57 13.08 -14.41 7.62
C SER A 57 14.32 -13.51 7.69
N ILE A 58 14.16 -12.19 7.51
CA ILE A 58 15.25 -11.20 7.58
C ILE A 58 15.35 -10.61 8.99
N LEU A 59 14.22 -10.37 9.64
CA LEU A 59 14.12 -9.88 11.02
C LEU A 59 14.51 -10.96 12.05
N GLY A 60 14.37 -12.24 11.69
CA GLY A 60 14.54 -13.38 12.57
C GLY A 60 13.17 -13.92 13.02
N ASN A 61 13.06 -15.25 13.14
CA ASN A 61 11.82 -16.04 13.33
C ASN A 61 10.96 -15.70 14.58
N ASN A 62 11.24 -14.62 15.33
CA ASN A 62 10.56 -14.24 16.56
C ASN A 62 9.83 -12.88 16.48
N ILE A 63 9.85 -12.20 15.33
CA ILE A 63 9.17 -10.92 15.16
C ILE A 63 8.01 -11.13 14.21
N PRO A 64 6.75 -11.19 14.70
CA PRO A 64 5.59 -11.29 13.83
C PRO A 64 5.46 -10.00 13.01
N VAL A 65 5.35 -10.14 11.70
CA VAL A 65 5.25 -9.01 10.78
C VAL A 65 3.84 -8.94 10.22
N THR A 66 3.20 -7.77 10.33
CA THR A 66 1.92 -7.54 9.66
C THR A 66 2.10 -7.32 8.16
N SER A 67 1.15 -7.78 7.34
CA SER A 67 1.22 -7.65 5.88
C SER A 67 1.35 -6.20 5.43
N MET A 68 0.64 -5.27 6.10
CA MET A 68 0.73 -3.84 5.81
C MET A 68 2.14 -3.28 6.08
N TYR A 69 2.78 -3.71 7.17
CA TYR A 69 4.15 -3.33 7.46
C TYR A 69 5.10 -3.86 6.39
N ALA A 70 4.95 -5.12 5.99
CA ALA A 70 5.76 -5.71 4.92
C ALA A 70 5.60 -4.95 3.59
N LEU A 71 4.37 -4.60 3.19
CA LEU A 71 4.11 -3.84 1.96
C LEU A 71 4.65 -2.41 2.00
N ASN A 72 4.68 -1.77 3.17
CA ASN A 72 5.27 -0.45 3.34
C ASN A 72 6.80 -0.47 3.33
N LYS A 73 7.42 -1.55 3.80
CA LYS A 73 8.89 -1.67 3.87
C LYS A 73 9.52 -2.20 2.60
N VAL A 74 8.84 -3.12 1.93
CA VAL A 74 9.31 -3.67 0.67
C VAL A 74 9.05 -2.66 -0.45
N THR A 75 10.10 -2.32 -1.19
CA THR A 75 10.07 -1.36 -2.29
C THR A 75 10.30 -2.04 -3.63
N PHE A 76 9.65 -1.50 -4.65
CA PHE A 76 9.82 -1.81 -6.05
C PHE A 76 10.07 -0.50 -6.81
N ARG A 77 11.18 -0.40 -7.55
CA ARG A 77 11.59 0.83 -8.26
C ARG A 77 11.53 2.07 -7.37
N ASP A 78 12.14 1.97 -6.19
CA ASP A 78 12.22 3.05 -5.19
C ASP A 78 10.90 3.51 -4.57
N LYS A 79 9.79 2.79 -4.80
CA LYS A 79 8.48 3.06 -4.18
C LYS A 79 7.99 1.86 -3.38
N PRO A 80 7.30 2.05 -2.25
CA PRO A 80 6.78 0.93 -1.46
C PRO A 80 5.66 0.19 -2.20
N LEU A 81 5.51 -1.12 -1.93
CA LEU A 81 4.45 -1.92 -2.54
C LEU A 81 3.04 -1.44 -2.18
N SER A 82 2.87 -0.82 -1.00
CA SER A 82 1.61 -0.19 -0.61
C SER A 82 1.17 0.93 -1.56
N TYR A 83 2.11 1.70 -2.11
CA TYR A 83 1.83 2.72 -3.12
C TYR A 83 1.27 2.09 -4.39
N TYR A 84 1.88 0.99 -4.85
CA TYR A 84 1.39 0.28 -6.04
C TYR A 84 0.07 -0.41 -5.78
N LEU A 85 -0.20 -0.90 -4.56
CA LEU A 85 -1.48 -1.53 -4.26
C LEU A 85 -2.61 -0.51 -4.37
N LEU A 86 -2.42 0.66 -3.74
CA LEU A 86 -3.36 1.78 -3.80
C LEU A 86 -3.53 2.32 -5.23
N ASN A 87 -2.44 2.43 -6.00
CA ASN A 87 -2.51 2.86 -7.40
C ASN A 87 -3.03 1.77 -8.34
N SER A 88 -2.86 0.48 -8.01
CA SER A 88 -3.38 -0.60 -8.84
C SER A 88 -4.89 -0.72 -8.72
N GLU A 89 -5.49 -0.37 -7.57
CA GLU A 89 -6.95 -0.26 -7.46
C GLU A 89 -7.50 0.87 -8.35
N THR A 90 -6.75 1.95 -8.53
CA THR A 90 -7.11 3.04 -9.45
C THR A 90 -6.79 2.72 -10.92
N GLU A 91 -5.71 1.98 -11.22
CA GLU A 91 -5.35 1.61 -12.61
C GLU A 91 -6.02 0.34 -13.12
N GLN A 92 -6.48 -0.57 -12.25
CA GLN A 92 -7.28 -1.71 -12.68
C GLN A 92 -8.65 -1.29 -13.22
N ASN A 93 -9.12 -0.08 -12.84
CA ASN A 93 -10.25 0.60 -13.50
C ASN A 93 -9.89 1.18 -14.89
N LEU A 94 -8.61 1.35 -15.22
CA LEU A 94 -8.14 1.84 -16.52
C LEU A 94 -7.81 0.69 -17.49
N SER A 95 -7.40 -0.48 -16.99
CA SER A 95 -6.95 -1.60 -17.85
C SER A 95 -8.07 -2.46 -18.46
N ASP A 96 -9.33 -2.33 -18.02
CA ASP A 96 -10.48 -2.90 -18.75
C ASP A 96 -10.80 -2.13 -20.04
N ILE A 97 -10.12 -1.01 -20.29
CA ILE A 97 -10.17 -0.24 -21.54
C ILE A 97 -9.05 -0.72 -22.48
N ARG A 98 -8.99 -2.03 -22.79
CA ARG A 98 -8.28 -2.49 -23.99
C ARG A 98 -9.23 -2.46 -25.18
N LEU A 99 -9.16 -1.34 -25.89
CA LEU A 99 -9.77 -1.05 -27.18
C LEU A 99 -9.58 -2.21 -28.19
N PRO A 100 -10.63 -2.61 -28.93
CA PRO A 100 -10.45 -3.19 -30.25
C PRO A 100 -9.99 -2.09 -31.21
N ALA A 101 -8.97 -2.39 -32.00
CA ALA A 101 -8.40 -1.49 -33.00
C ALA A 101 -9.39 -1.12 -34.11
N ASP A 102 -9.36 0.16 -34.46
CA ASP A 102 -9.69 0.83 -35.73
C ASP A 102 -10.98 0.42 -36.48
N LYS A 103 -11.96 1.33 -36.47
CA LYS A 103 -12.16 2.28 -37.58
C LYS A 103 -13.25 3.31 -37.29
N ASP A 104 -12.90 4.56 -37.58
CA ASP A 104 -13.75 5.72 -37.92
C ASP A 104 -15.08 5.89 -37.20
N ASP A 105 -15.14 6.85 -36.27
CA ASP A 105 -15.75 8.17 -36.52
C ASP A 105 -15.91 8.93 -35.20
N SER A 106 -15.89 10.26 -35.29
CA SER A 106 -16.35 11.22 -34.28
C SER A 106 -15.46 11.50 -33.05
N THR A 107 -14.72 12.59 -33.20
CA THR A 107 -14.65 13.75 -32.27
C THR A 107 -14.06 13.52 -30.87
N GLU A 108 -12.78 13.90 -30.79
CA GLU A 108 -12.09 14.50 -29.65
C GLU A 108 -13.01 15.17 -28.62
N LEU A 109 -12.98 14.68 -27.38
CA LEU A 109 -13.18 15.47 -26.17
C LEU A 109 -12.59 14.69 -25.00
N GLU A 110 -11.33 15.03 -24.70
CA GLU A 110 -10.76 14.95 -23.36
C GLU A 110 -11.82 15.31 -22.32
N PRO A 111 -12.03 14.54 -21.24
CA PRO A 111 -12.89 14.98 -20.17
C PRO A 111 -12.17 16.12 -19.45
N SER A 112 -12.50 17.33 -19.88
CA SER A 112 -12.43 18.54 -19.09
C SER A 112 -12.77 18.23 -17.64
N LEU A 113 -12.04 18.89 -16.73
CA LEU A 113 -12.37 19.03 -15.32
C LEU A 113 -13.69 19.81 -15.15
N GLU A 114 -14.79 19.37 -15.76
CA GLU A 114 -16.07 20.05 -15.77
C GLU A 114 -17.21 19.07 -15.49
N SER A 115 -17.86 19.33 -14.36
CA SER A 115 -19.11 18.71 -13.89
C SER A 115 -19.07 17.24 -13.50
N VAL A 116 -18.16 16.85 -12.59
CA VAL A 116 -18.60 15.84 -11.61
C VAL A 116 -19.67 16.52 -10.78
N ASP A 117 -20.93 16.17 -11.03
CA ASP A 117 -22.06 16.64 -10.24
C ASP A 117 -21.73 16.42 -8.75
N PRO A 118 -21.56 17.48 -7.94
CA PRO A 118 -21.12 17.34 -6.55
C PRO A 118 -22.10 16.49 -5.73
N TYR A 119 -23.35 16.38 -6.18
CA TYR A 119 -24.35 15.51 -5.57
C TYR A 119 -24.07 14.02 -5.74
N GLN A 120 -23.32 13.60 -6.78
CA GLN A 120 -22.92 12.20 -6.97
C GLN A 120 -21.80 11.78 -6.02
N LEU A 121 -20.91 12.71 -5.65
CA LEU A 121 -19.91 12.49 -4.61
C LEU A 121 -20.57 12.38 -3.22
N LEU A 122 -21.57 13.22 -2.94
CA LEU A 122 -22.34 13.17 -1.70
C LEU A 122 -23.13 11.86 -1.55
N ARG A 123 -23.68 11.31 -2.64
CA ARG A 123 -24.38 10.00 -2.63
C ARG A 123 -23.49 8.82 -2.22
N ARG A 124 -22.16 8.95 -2.28
CA ARG A 124 -21.22 7.91 -1.81
C ARG A 124 -20.96 7.98 -0.29
N ILE A 125 -21.37 9.05 0.39
CA ILE A 125 -21.20 9.16 1.84
C ILE A 125 -22.23 8.26 2.53
N ARG A 126 -21.75 7.19 3.17
CA ARG A 126 -22.62 6.22 3.85
C ARG A 126 -22.87 6.55 5.32
N ILE A 127 -22.00 7.34 5.94
CA ILE A 127 -22.03 7.64 7.37
C ILE A 127 -21.60 9.08 7.57
N ILE A 128 -22.45 9.87 8.23
CA ILE A 128 -22.11 11.20 8.73
C ILE A 128 -22.17 11.10 10.26
N ARG A 129 -21.04 11.33 10.91
CA ARG A 129 -20.97 11.41 12.38
C ARG A 129 -20.92 12.88 12.76
N LEU A 130 -21.95 13.33 13.49
CA LEU A 130 -21.89 14.61 14.18
C LEU A 130 -21.09 14.42 15.46
N VAL A 131 -20.09 15.26 15.66
CA VAL A 131 -19.27 15.32 16.87
C VAL A 131 -19.57 16.66 17.53
N THR A 132 -19.82 16.66 18.84
CA THR A 132 -20.09 17.91 19.56
C THR A 132 -18.78 18.67 19.79
N PRO A 133 -18.80 20.02 19.92
CA PRO A 133 -17.58 20.78 20.18
C PRO A 133 -16.90 20.40 21.50
N GLU A 134 -17.62 19.79 22.44
CA GLU A 134 -17.08 19.23 23.68
C GLU A 134 -16.29 17.93 23.47
N GLU A 135 -16.56 17.20 22.38
CA GLU A 135 -15.80 16.01 21.96
C GLU A 135 -14.61 16.39 21.06
N MET A 136 -14.56 17.63 20.54
CA MET A 136 -13.42 18.14 19.79
C MET A 136 -12.34 18.65 20.73
N ILE A 137 -11.23 17.91 20.78
CA ILE A 137 -10.03 18.36 21.46
C ILE A 137 -9.29 19.37 20.55
N PRO A 138 -8.85 20.54 21.07
CA PRO A 138 -8.03 21.46 20.29
C PRO A 138 -6.76 20.78 19.76
N ASN A 139 -6.39 21.04 18.51
CA ASN A 139 -5.23 20.40 17.87
C ASN A 139 -3.95 20.51 18.72
N ALA A 140 -3.70 21.69 19.31
CA ALA A 140 -2.56 21.91 20.20
C ALA A 140 -2.56 21.00 21.45
N LEU A 141 -3.73 20.63 21.97
CA LEU A 141 -3.85 19.71 23.09
C LEU A 141 -3.59 18.27 22.62
N MET A 142 -4.07 17.91 21.44
CA MET A 142 -3.82 16.60 20.82
C MET A 142 -2.32 16.39 20.56
N ASP A 143 -1.63 17.39 20.01
CA ASP A 143 -0.18 17.38 19.79
C ASP A 143 0.60 17.20 21.10
N LEU A 144 0.16 17.86 22.19
CA LEU A 144 0.76 17.69 23.51
C LEU A 144 0.58 16.25 24.05
N TYR A 145 -0.55 15.61 23.79
CA TYR A 145 -0.76 14.20 24.17
C TYR A 145 0.12 13.26 23.34
N TRP A 146 0.26 13.52 22.04
CA TRP A 146 1.18 12.77 21.19
C TRP A 146 2.63 12.89 21.68
N ASP A 147 3.08 14.10 21.99
CA ASP A 147 4.41 14.33 22.55
C ASP A 147 4.61 13.58 23.86
N LYS A 148 3.64 13.60 24.78
CA LYS A 148 3.72 12.85 26.04
C LYS A 148 3.81 11.34 25.84
N LEU A 149 3.07 10.79 24.88
CA LEU A 149 3.09 9.35 24.58
C LEU A 149 4.46 8.92 24.04
N MET A 150 5.03 9.73 23.14
CA MET A 150 6.36 9.49 22.57
C MET A 150 7.50 9.65 23.59
N MET A 151 7.27 10.42 24.67
CA MET A 151 8.23 10.57 25.77
C MET A 151 8.08 9.50 26.85
N GLN A 152 6.91 8.86 27.00
CA GLN A 152 6.72 7.77 27.97
C GLN A 152 7.49 6.50 27.60
N ASP A 153 7.67 6.21 26.31
CA ASP A 153 8.50 5.08 25.84
C ASP A 153 10.00 5.23 26.18
N GLN A 154 10.44 6.40 26.65
CA GLN A 154 11.84 6.67 27.01
C GLN A 154 12.16 6.40 28.49
N VAL A 155 11.17 6.25 29.37
CA VAL A 155 11.38 6.25 30.84
C VAL A 155 11.40 4.85 31.47
N GLU A 156 10.98 3.79 30.76
CA GLU A 156 10.89 2.43 31.33
C GLU A 156 12.16 1.55 31.21
N PHE A 157 13.31 2.09 30.77
CA PHE A 157 14.55 1.29 30.59
C PHE A 157 15.70 1.61 31.56
N ASP A 158 15.45 2.36 32.64
CA ASP A 158 16.42 2.50 33.73
C ASP A 158 15.76 2.18 35.08
N ASN A 159 15.73 0.90 35.44
CA ASN A 159 15.79 0.42 36.82
C ASN A 159 16.21 -1.06 36.88
#